data_AF-A0A2B7ZYC8-F1
#
_entry.id   AF-A0A2B7ZYC8-F1
#
_cell.length_a   1.000
_cell.length_b   1.000
_cell.length_c   1.000
_cell.angle_alpha   90.00
_cell.angle_beta   90.00
_cell.angle_gamma   90.00
#
_symmetry.space_group_name_H-M   'P 1'
#
loop_
_entity.id
_entity.type
_entity.pdbx_description
1 polymer ?
#
loop_
_entity_poly.entity_id
_entity_poly.type
_entity_poly.pdbx_seq_one_letter_code
_entity_poly.pdbx_strand_id
1 'polypeptide(L)'
;DPAVGSGTRGTNSELPFIRYRYAETLLNAAEAAFELGLSAEAAGYLNQVRARAGFTTPLTASDITFDRIVHERRAELSFEGHVLFDHKRWRIAHRVWDGVRMTVADLLSDIGKADKRNTQPYGLWPYKYFNPGNPNDGKWVYKIVLPKQVTDANNFRMGNYYSSINEDIRTRNPKIVRQPNQ
;
A
#
# COMPACT_ATOMS: atom_id res chain seq x y z
N ASP A 1 -14.23 -22.22 13.19
CA ASP A 1 -14.04 -22.04 14.64
C ASP A 1 -12.54 -22.17 14.93
N PRO A 2 -11.81 -21.11 15.34
CA PRO A 2 -10.41 -21.27 15.68
C PRO A 2 -10.33 -21.76 17.13
N ALA A 3 -10.04 -23.04 17.30
CA ALA A 3 -9.72 -23.60 18.61
C ALA A 3 -8.49 -22.91 19.22
N VAL A 4 -8.52 -22.74 20.54
CA VAL A 4 -7.43 -22.18 21.35
C VAL A 4 -6.16 -23.03 21.13
N GLY A 5 -5.08 -22.41 20.64
CA GLY A 5 -3.81 -23.11 20.34
C GLY A 5 -3.44 -23.22 18.86
N SER A 6 -4.24 -22.69 17.93
CA SER A 6 -3.90 -22.66 16.49
C SER A 6 -2.69 -21.77 16.11
N GLY A 7 -2.02 -21.16 17.09
CA GLY A 7 -0.81 -20.33 16.91
C GLY A 7 0.36 -20.71 17.81
N THR A 8 0.39 -21.89 18.42
CA THR A 8 1.55 -22.33 19.24
C THR A 8 2.79 -22.52 18.39
N ARG A 9 3.94 -22.02 18.88
CA ARG A 9 5.25 -22.32 18.29
C ARG A 9 5.48 -23.83 18.28
N GLY A 10 5.67 -24.42 17.09
CA GLY A 10 5.98 -25.84 16.90
C GLY A 10 4.90 -26.66 16.18
N THR A 11 3.70 -26.12 15.97
CA THR A 11 2.62 -26.81 15.23
C THR A 11 2.57 -26.45 13.74
N ASN A 12 3.51 -25.62 13.25
CA ASN A 12 3.74 -25.24 11.84
C ASN A 12 2.54 -25.49 10.92
N SER A 13 1.47 -24.71 11.08
CA SER A 13 0.40 -24.75 10.08
C SER A 13 0.92 -24.13 8.79
N GLU A 14 1.09 -24.96 7.77
CA GLU A 14 1.41 -24.49 6.43
C GLU A 14 0.23 -23.66 5.92
N LEU A 15 0.51 -22.42 5.52
CA LEU A 15 -0.46 -21.55 4.86
C LEU A 15 -0.04 -21.39 3.40
N PRO A 16 -0.94 -21.69 2.44
CA PRO A 16 -0.63 -21.48 1.03
C PRO A 16 -0.43 -19.99 0.77
N PHE A 17 0.59 -19.65 -0.03
CA PHE A 17 0.74 -18.29 -0.53
C PHE A 17 -0.38 -17.99 -1.54
N ILE A 18 -1.35 -17.18 -1.12
CA ILE A 18 -2.51 -16.85 -1.93
C ILE A 18 -2.07 -16.00 -3.12
N ARG A 19 -2.27 -16.52 -4.34
CA ARG A 19 -1.99 -15.79 -5.59
C ARG A 19 -3.16 -14.91 -6.02
N TYR A 20 -4.38 -15.40 -5.81
CA TYR A 20 -5.63 -14.71 -6.14
C TYR A 20 -6.66 -15.03 -5.08
N ARG A 21 -7.48 -14.05 -4.73
CA ARG A 21 -8.59 -14.21 -3.78
C ARG A 21 -9.76 -13.33 -4.13
N TYR A 22 -10.95 -13.74 -3.69
CA TYR A 22 -12.21 -13.11 -4.09
C TYR A 22 -12.28 -11.60 -3.81
N ALA A 23 -11.66 -11.10 -2.74
CA ALA A 23 -11.65 -9.66 -2.49
C ALA A 23 -10.92 -8.88 -3.59
N GLU A 24 -9.88 -9.44 -4.22
CA GLU A 24 -9.24 -8.83 -5.37
C GLU A 24 -10.21 -8.72 -6.56
N THR A 25 -11.02 -9.76 -6.81
CA THR A 25 -12.07 -9.72 -7.85
C THR A 25 -13.05 -8.58 -7.61
N LEU A 26 -13.51 -8.40 -6.37
CA LEU A 26 -14.39 -7.30 -5.99
C LEU A 26 -13.72 -5.93 -6.18
N LEU A 27 -12.44 -5.80 -5.79
CA LEU A 27 -11.68 -4.57 -5.97
C LEU A 27 -11.44 -4.25 -7.46
N ASN A 28 -11.18 -5.26 -8.28
CA ASN A 28 -11.02 -5.10 -9.73
C ASN A 28 -12.35 -4.65 -10.37
N ALA A 29 -13.48 -5.25 -9.95
CA ALA A 29 -14.81 -4.84 -10.40
C ALA A 29 -15.16 -3.42 -9.94
N ALA A 30 -14.82 -3.05 -8.70
CA ALA A 30 -15.03 -1.70 -8.18
C ALA A 30 -14.27 -0.63 -8.99
N GLU A 31 -12.99 -0.91 -9.29
CA GLU A 31 -12.16 -0.02 -10.09
C GLU A 31 -12.69 0.10 -11.53
N ALA A 32 -13.05 -1.02 -12.17
CA ALA A 32 -13.63 -0.99 -13.52
C ALA A 32 -14.96 -0.21 -13.56
N ALA A 33 -15.84 -0.42 -12.57
CA ALA A 33 -17.09 0.32 -12.45
C ALA A 33 -16.85 1.83 -12.26
N PHE A 34 -15.86 2.21 -11.45
CA PHE A 34 -15.47 3.61 -11.28
C PHE A 34 -15.02 4.25 -12.61
N GLU A 35 -14.15 3.58 -13.38
CA GLU A 35 -13.67 4.06 -14.68
C GLU A 35 -14.79 4.16 -15.73
N LEU A 36 -15.85 3.37 -15.59
CA LEU A 36 -17.06 3.43 -16.42
C LEU A 36 -18.09 4.48 -15.94
N GLY A 37 -17.80 5.21 -14.86
CA GLY A 37 -18.72 6.19 -14.26
C GLY A 37 -19.84 5.57 -13.41
N LEU A 38 -19.81 4.26 -13.16
CA LEU A 38 -20.82 3.49 -12.42
C LEU A 38 -20.52 3.53 -10.91
N SER A 39 -20.50 4.74 -10.33
CA SER A 39 -20.03 4.96 -8.95
C SER A 39 -20.88 4.24 -7.89
N ALA A 40 -22.18 4.06 -8.11
CA ALA A 40 -23.02 3.30 -7.19
C ALA A 40 -22.65 1.81 -7.15
N GLU A 41 -22.31 1.23 -8.31
CA GLU A 41 -21.86 -0.16 -8.41
C GLU A 41 -20.48 -0.33 -7.80
N ALA A 42 -19.56 0.60 -8.07
CA ALA A 42 -18.25 0.63 -7.43
C ALA A 42 -18.36 0.64 -5.89
N ALA A 43 -19.24 1.48 -5.34
CA ALA A 43 -19.53 1.50 -3.91
C ALA A 43 -20.06 0.15 -3.41
N GLY A 44 -20.96 -0.48 -4.15
CA GLY A 44 -21.49 -1.82 -3.84
C GLY A 44 -20.39 -2.88 -3.72
N TYR A 45 -19.44 -2.92 -4.67
CA TYR A 45 -18.32 -3.86 -4.62
C TYR A 45 -17.36 -3.58 -3.47
N LEU A 46 -16.99 -2.31 -3.21
CA LEU A 46 -16.14 -1.95 -2.07
C LEU A 46 -16.81 -2.29 -0.73
N ASN A 47 -18.12 -2.06 -0.62
CA ASN A 47 -18.86 -2.33 0.60
C ASN A 47 -18.88 -3.81 0.98
N GLN A 48 -18.83 -4.74 0.02
CA GLN A 48 -18.68 -6.17 0.32
C GLN A 48 -17.35 -6.47 1.04
N VAL A 49 -16.25 -5.86 0.58
CA VAL A 49 -14.93 -6.00 1.20
C VAL A 49 -14.93 -5.34 2.58
N ARG A 50 -15.46 -4.11 2.66
CA ARG A 50 -15.50 -3.30 3.88
C ARG A 50 -16.37 -3.92 4.98
N ALA A 51 -17.54 -4.45 4.64
CA ALA A 51 -18.42 -5.13 5.59
C ALA A 51 -17.73 -6.35 6.21
N ARG A 52 -17.02 -7.15 5.39
CA ARG A 52 -16.22 -8.28 5.89
C ARG A 52 -15.10 -7.81 6.83
N ALA A 53 -14.47 -6.69 6.53
CA ALA A 53 -13.43 -6.08 7.38
C ALA A 53 -14.00 -5.40 8.65
N GLY A 54 -15.31 -5.41 8.88
CA GLY A 54 -15.95 -4.88 10.08
C GLY A 54 -16.34 -3.40 10.02
N PHE A 55 -16.26 -2.75 8.85
CA PHE A 55 -16.77 -1.40 8.70
C PHE A 55 -18.30 -1.39 8.68
N THR A 56 -18.90 -0.58 9.55
CA THR A 56 -20.37 -0.47 9.68
C THR A 56 -20.98 0.63 8.82
N THR A 57 -20.19 1.63 8.43
CA THR A 57 -20.64 2.70 7.54
C THR A 57 -20.35 2.34 6.09
N PRO A 58 -21.40 2.06 5.27
CA PRO A 58 -21.24 1.80 3.85
C PRO A 58 -20.86 3.09 3.11
N LEU A 59 -20.06 2.94 2.06
CA LEU A 59 -19.80 3.98 1.08
C LEU A 59 -21.02 4.16 0.19
N THR A 60 -21.21 5.38 -0.27
CA THR A 60 -22.18 5.78 -1.28
C THR A 60 -21.46 6.18 -2.57
N ALA A 61 -22.21 6.43 -3.65
CA ALA A 61 -21.64 6.86 -4.92
C ALA A 61 -20.77 8.13 -4.80
N SER A 62 -21.13 9.07 -3.92
CA SER A 62 -20.36 10.30 -3.71
C SER A 62 -19.03 10.09 -3.00
N ASP A 63 -18.86 8.96 -2.30
CA ASP A 63 -17.60 8.63 -1.62
C ASP A 63 -16.58 8.00 -2.59
N ILE A 64 -17.02 7.64 -3.80
CA ILE A 64 -16.19 6.96 -4.78
C ILE A 64 -15.36 7.98 -5.53
N THR A 65 -14.07 7.91 -5.27
CA THR A 65 -13.03 8.70 -5.90
C THR A 65 -11.87 7.78 -6.22
N PHE A 66 -10.97 8.21 -7.11
CA PHE A 66 -9.74 7.46 -7.38
C PHE A 66 -8.92 7.25 -6.09
N ASP A 67 -8.80 8.28 -5.25
CA ASP A 67 -8.16 8.19 -3.93
C ASP A 67 -8.77 7.08 -3.06
N ARG A 68 -10.11 6.97 -3.04
CA ARG A 68 -10.82 5.90 -2.31
C ARG A 68 -10.50 4.53 -2.88
N ILE A 69 -10.55 4.34 -4.20
CA ILE A 69 -10.23 3.06 -4.85
C ILE A 69 -8.82 2.59 -4.49
N VAL A 70 -7.84 3.50 -4.61
CA VAL A 70 -6.45 3.23 -4.27
C VAL A 70 -6.29 2.88 -2.79
N HIS A 71 -6.98 3.60 -1.90
CA HIS A 71 -6.93 3.37 -0.46
C HIS A 71 -7.47 1.98 -0.06
N GLU A 72 -8.68 1.63 -0.49
CA GLU A 72 -9.29 0.34 -0.14
C GLU A 72 -8.46 -0.82 -0.70
N ARG A 73 -7.96 -0.70 -1.94
CA ARG A 73 -7.10 -1.73 -2.55
C ARG A 73 -5.78 -1.90 -1.79
N ARG A 74 -5.14 -0.80 -1.38
CA ARG A 74 -3.89 -0.84 -0.60
C ARG A 74 -4.11 -1.46 0.78
N ALA A 75 -5.18 -1.09 1.48
CA ALA A 75 -5.47 -1.60 2.81
C ALA A 75 -5.76 -3.11 2.77
N GLU A 76 -6.58 -3.54 1.81
CA GLU A 76 -6.99 -4.93 1.69
C GLU A 76 -5.85 -5.85 1.23
N LEU A 77 -5.06 -5.46 0.22
CA LEU A 77 -4.02 -6.29 -0.41
C LEU A 77 -2.59 -5.99 0.12
N SER A 78 -2.49 -5.46 1.34
CA SER A 78 -1.20 -5.14 1.96
C SER A 78 -0.36 -6.41 2.12
N PHE A 79 0.92 -6.32 1.73
CA PHE A 79 1.90 -7.43 1.76
C PHE A 79 1.61 -8.61 0.81
N GLU A 80 0.72 -8.44 -0.16
CA GLU A 80 0.39 -9.47 -1.16
C GLU A 80 1.02 -9.23 -2.54
N GLY A 81 1.94 -8.25 -2.65
CA GLY A 81 2.72 -8.01 -3.88
C GLY A 81 2.07 -7.10 -4.92
N HIS A 82 0.94 -6.45 -4.61
CA HIS A 82 0.20 -5.61 -5.56
C HIS A 82 0.73 -4.18 -5.72
N VAL A 83 1.19 -3.54 -4.63
CA VAL A 83 1.49 -2.09 -4.57
C VAL A 83 2.39 -1.59 -5.70
N LEU A 84 3.44 -2.34 -6.05
CA LEU A 84 4.34 -1.97 -7.13
C LEU A 84 3.60 -1.92 -8.48
N PHE A 85 2.85 -2.98 -8.81
CA PHE A 85 2.15 -3.06 -10.10
C PHE A 85 0.97 -2.08 -10.18
N ASP A 86 0.28 -1.86 -9.07
CA ASP A 86 -0.80 -0.88 -8.96
C ASP A 86 -0.29 0.55 -9.21
N HIS A 87 0.77 0.98 -8.53
CA HIS A 87 1.36 2.30 -8.78
C HIS A 87 1.95 2.43 -10.20
N LYS A 88 2.41 1.32 -10.78
CA LYS A 88 2.90 1.30 -12.16
C LYS A 88 1.78 1.50 -13.17
N ARG A 89 0.68 0.74 -13.08
CA ARG A 89 -0.43 0.81 -14.03
C ARG A 89 -1.21 2.12 -13.94
N TRP A 90 -1.34 2.69 -12.74
CA TRP A 90 -1.93 4.02 -12.54
C TRP A 90 -1.01 5.18 -12.92
N ARG A 91 0.25 4.91 -13.31
CA ARG A 91 1.23 5.93 -13.66
C ARG A 91 1.51 6.96 -12.55
N ILE A 92 1.46 6.53 -11.28
CA ILE A 92 1.75 7.39 -10.12
C ILE A 92 3.05 7.02 -9.37
N ALA A 93 3.65 5.86 -9.66
CA ALA A 93 4.87 5.39 -8.97
C ALA A 93 6.00 6.44 -8.88
N HIS A 94 6.27 7.18 -9.95
CA HIS A 94 7.31 8.22 -9.97
C HIS A 94 6.98 9.47 -9.12
N ARG A 95 5.71 9.67 -8.75
CA ARG A 95 5.27 10.75 -7.86
C ARG A 95 5.32 10.30 -6.40
N VAL A 96 4.88 9.07 -6.14
CA VAL A 96 4.86 8.47 -4.80
C VAL A 96 6.29 8.19 -4.31
N TRP A 97 7.17 7.72 -5.20
CA TRP A 97 8.56 7.37 -4.90
C TRP A 97 9.53 8.27 -5.68
N ASP A 98 9.49 9.57 -5.40
CA ASP A 98 10.25 10.57 -6.17
C ASP A 98 11.73 10.73 -5.76
N GLY A 99 12.22 9.92 -4.82
CA GLY A 99 13.59 9.98 -4.31
C GLY A 99 13.86 11.13 -3.34
N VAL A 100 12.86 11.93 -2.97
CA VAL A 100 13.01 13.00 -1.98
C VAL A 100 12.79 12.44 -0.58
N ARG A 101 13.67 12.79 0.36
CA ARG A 101 13.51 12.41 1.78
C ARG A 101 12.31 13.13 2.39
N MET A 102 11.55 12.42 3.21
CA MET A 102 10.36 12.96 3.85
C MET A 102 10.69 13.66 5.18
N THR A 103 9.81 14.56 5.59
CA THR A 103 9.72 15.09 6.95
C THR A 103 8.50 14.52 7.68
N VAL A 104 8.39 14.76 8.99
CA VAL A 104 7.17 14.39 9.74
C VAL A 104 5.96 15.18 9.26
N ALA A 105 6.13 16.40 8.75
CA ALA A 105 5.02 17.17 8.18
C ALA A 105 4.48 16.50 6.91
N ASP A 106 5.36 16.07 6.00
CA ASP A 106 4.98 15.32 4.79
C ASP A 106 4.29 14.00 5.12
N LEU A 107 4.72 13.33 6.20
CA LEU A 107 4.09 12.09 6.67
C LEU A 107 2.64 12.34 7.10
N LEU A 108 2.34 13.50 7.68
CA LEU A 108 1.03 13.80 8.28
C LEU A 108 0.08 14.56 7.34
N SER A 109 0.57 15.12 6.23
CA SER A 109 -0.27 15.77 5.22
C SER A 109 -0.92 14.76 4.27
N ASP A 110 -1.98 15.19 3.57
CA ASP A 110 -2.57 14.51 2.40
C ASP A 110 -2.87 13.01 2.61
N ILE A 111 -3.25 12.64 3.83
CA ILE A 111 -3.54 11.26 4.19
C ILE A 111 -4.69 10.76 3.32
N GLY A 112 -4.46 9.66 2.61
CA GLY A 112 -5.44 9.05 1.71
C GLY A 112 -5.32 9.50 0.24
N LYS A 113 -4.46 10.47 -0.09
CA LYS A 113 -4.17 10.81 -1.49
C LYS A 113 -3.40 9.69 -2.18
N ALA A 114 -3.87 9.30 -3.37
CA ALA A 114 -3.31 8.20 -4.14
C ALA A 114 -1.85 8.44 -4.54
N ASP A 115 -1.51 9.67 -4.90
CA ASP A 115 -0.18 10.08 -5.37
C ASP A 115 0.68 10.73 -4.28
N LYS A 116 0.27 10.64 -3.00
CA LYS A 116 1.05 11.13 -1.86
C LYS A 116 2.47 10.56 -1.89
N ARG A 117 3.46 11.44 -1.69
CA ARG A 117 4.86 11.05 -1.46
C ARG A 117 4.96 10.07 -0.27
N ASN A 118 5.52 8.91 -0.54
CA ASN A 118 5.75 7.86 0.45
C ASN A 118 7.07 7.14 0.13
N THR A 119 8.18 7.87 0.24
CA THR A 119 9.52 7.40 -0.11
C THR A 119 10.24 6.68 1.02
N GLN A 120 9.80 6.86 2.28
CA GLN A 120 10.49 6.36 3.46
C GLN A 120 9.49 5.87 4.52
N PRO A 121 9.71 4.67 5.12
CA PRO A 121 8.87 4.21 6.21
C PRO A 121 9.25 4.88 7.53
N TYR A 122 8.27 5.50 8.18
CA TYR A 122 8.38 5.97 9.56
C TYR A 122 7.83 4.94 10.53
N GLY A 123 8.34 4.96 11.75
CA GLY A 123 7.86 4.13 12.86
C GLY A 123 7.35 4.98 14.02
N LEU A 124 6.62 4.32 14.93
CA LEU A 124 6.30 4.86 16.24
C LEU A 124 7.21 4.20 17.27
N TRP A 125 7.95 5.01 18.02
CA TRP A 125 8.77 4.55 19.14
C TRP A 125 8.00 4.73 20.46
N PRO A 126 7.59 3.65 21.12
CA PRO A 126 6.96 3.73 22.43
C PRO A 126 8.01 3.93 23.53
N TYR A 127 7.71 4.79 24.50
CA TYR A 127 8.45 4.85 25.75
C TYR A 127 7.51 5.16 26.92
N LYS A 128 7.81 4.59 28.07
CA LYS A 128 7.10 4.91 29.31
C LYS A 128 7.63 6.22 29.84
N TYR A 129 6.77 7.21 30.01
CA TYR A 129 7.15 8.51 30.52
C TYR A 129 7.08 8.49 32.05
N PHE A 130 8.22 8.70 32.70
CA PHE A 130 8.30 8.78 34.16
C PHE A 130 8.74 10.20 34.53
N ASN A 131 7.80 10.97 35.04
CA ASN A 131 8.00 12.32 35.52
C ASN A 131 6.93 12.65 36.57
N PRO A 132 7.14 12.23 37.83
CA PRO A 132 6.19 12.44 38.91
C PRO A 132 5.71 13.91 38.99
N GLY A 133 4.40 14.11 39.00
CA GLY A 133 3.77 15.45 38.99
C GLY A 133 3.38 15.97 37.61
N ASN A 134 3.77 15.29 36.52
CA ASN A 134 3.29 15.60 35.17
C ASN A 134 2.01 14.80 34.84
N PRO A 135 1.03 15.35 34.08
CA PRO A 135 -0.17 14.62 33.66
C PRO A 135 0.07 13.35 32.83
N ASN A 136 1.27 13.20 32.27
CA ASN A 136 1.67 12.03 31.48
C ASN A 136 2.49 11.01 32.27
N ASP A 137 2.73 11.23 33.56
CA ASP A 137 3.48 10.28 34.39
C ASP A 137 2.87 8.88 34.36
N GLY A 138 3.72 7.87 34.21
CA GLY A 138 3.34 6.46 34.10
C GLY A 138 2.70 6.04 32.77
N LYS A 139 2.42 6.99 31.86
CA LYS A 139 1.79 6.70 30.56
C LYS A 139 2.80 6.27 29.50
N TRP A 140 2.32 5.49 28.52
CA TRP A 140 3.04 5.22 27.28
C TRP A 140 2.88 6.40 26.34
N VAL A 141 4.00 6.98 25.91
CA VAL A 141 4.06 8.03 24.91
C VAL A 141 4.71 7.47 23.65
N TYR A 142 4.21 7.87 22.49
CA TYR A 142 4.70 7.43 21.19
C TYR A 142 5.33 8.61 20.45
N LYS A 143 6.53 8.40 19.94
CA LYS A 143 7.22 9.39 19.11
C LYS A 143 7.33 8.88 17.68
N ILE A 144 6.97 9.72 16.71
CA ILE A 144 7.25 9.46 15.30
C ILE A 144 8.77 9.54 15.09
N VAL A 145 9.35 8.48 14.57
CA VAL A 145 10.79 8.40 14.30
C VAL A 145 11.03 7.85 12.91
N LEU A 146 12.08 8.35 12.24
CA LEU A 146 12.66 7.68 11.08
C LEU A 146 13.65 6.63 11.62
N PRO A 147 13.42 5.32 11.42
CA PRO A 147 14.34 4.30 11.90
C PRO A 147 15.73 4.44 11.27
N LYS A 148 16.79 4.15 12.03
CA LYS A 148 18.18 4.30 11.55
C LYS A 148 18.52 3.42 10.35
N GLN A 149 17.77 2.32 10.16
CA GLN A 149 17.90 1.41 9.03
C GLN A 149 17.40 2.02 7.72
N VAL A 150 16.59 3.08 7.79
CA VAL A 150 16.12 3.80 6.59
C VAL A 150 17.20 4.80 6.19
N THR A 151 18.14 4.32 5.37
CA THR A 151 19.31 5.09 4.96
C THR A 151 19.02 6.06 3.82
N ASP A 152 18.04 5.75 2.95
CA ASP A 152 17.71 6.57 1.79
C ASP A 152 16.20 6.62 1.48
N ALA A 153 15.83 7.38 0.46
CA ALA A 153 14.48 7.50 -0.09
C ALA A 153 14.30 6.62 -1.33
N ASN A 154 13.13 5.97 -1.44
CA ASN A 154 12.77 5.22 -2.64
C ASN A 154 12.72 6.16 -3.85
N ASN A 155 13.45 5.83 -4.91
CA ASN A 155 13.54 6.61 -6.14
C ASN A 155 13.10 5.76 -7.34
N PHE A 156 11.86 5.98 -7.78
CA PHE A 156 11.25 5.36 -8.96
C PHE A 156 11.28 6.32 -10.15
N ARG A 157 12.07 5.97 -11.15
CA ARG A 157 12.28 6.76 -12.36
C ARG A 157 11.39 6.28 -13.50
N MET A 158 11.24 7.09 -14.53
CA MET A 158 10.42 6.75 -15.71
C MET A 158 10.83 5.42 -16.38
N GLY A 159 12.12 5.06 -16.38
CA GLY A 159 12.59 3.76 -16.86
C GLY A 159 12.10 2.56 -16.05
N ASN A 160 11.80 2.74 -14.76
CA ASN A 160 11.35 1.66 -13.88
C ASN A 160 9.91 1.19 -14.18
N TYR A 161 9.16 1.93 -15.02
CA TYR A 161 7.88 1.44 -15.53
C TYR A 161 8.04 0.14 -16.35
N TYR A 162 9.20 -0.09 -16.94
CA TYR A 162 9.50 -1.27 -17.73
C TYR A 162 10.61 -2.11 -17.08
N SER A 163 10.55 -3.42 -17.26
CA SER A 163 11.64 -4.31 -16.84
C SER A 163 12.82 -4.18 -17.79
N SER A 164 14.06 -4.31 -17.30
CA SER A 164 15.24 -4.28 -18.16
C SER A 164 15.39 -5.56 -18.96
N ILE A 165 15.70 -5.43 -20.24
CA ILE A 165 16.12 -6.56 -21.08
C ILE A 165 17.65 -6.62 -21.04
N ASN A 166 18.19 -7.76 -20.61
CA ASN A 166 19.64 -7.94 -20.48
C ASN A 166 20.35 -7.76 -21.84
N GLU A 167 21.56 -7.20 -21.81
CA GLU A 167 22.38 -6.91 -22.99
C GLU A 167 22.74 -8.19 -23.74
N ASP A 168 23.01 -9.29 -23.04
CA ASP A 168 23.33 -10.58 -23.66
C ASP A 168 22.19 -11.09 -24.55
N ILE A 169 20.94 -10.98 -24.10
CA ILE A 169 19.74 -11.31 -24.89
C ILE A 169 19.64 -10.41 -26.13
N ARG A 170 19.88 -9.11 -25.98
CA ARG A 170 19.80 -8.14 -27.08
C ARG A 170 20.88 -8.36 -28.14
N THR A 171 22.13 -8.59 -27.73
CA THR A 171 23.25 -8.85 -28.65
C THR A 171 23.05 -10.15 -29.44
N ARG A 172 22.36 -11.14 -28.87
CA ARG A 172 22.03 -12.41 -29.55
C ARG A 172 20.85 -12.31 -30.51
N ASN A 173 20.01 -11.27 -30.42
CA ASN A 173 18.87 -11.09 -31.29
C ASN A 173 18.70 -9.61 -31.71
N PRO A 174 19.09 -9.24 -32.94
CA PRO A 174 19.03 -7.86 -33.41
C PRO A 174 17.61 -7.31 -33.54
N LYS A 175 16.57 -8.16 -33.46
CA LYS A 175 15.17 -7.72 -33.48
C LYS A 175 14.69 -7.21 -32.11
N ILE A 176 15.42 -7.50 -31.03
CA ILE A 176 15.05 -7.07 -29.69
C ILE A 176 15.60 -5.66 -29.45
N VAL A 177 14.68 -4.71 -29.31
CA VAL A 177 15.01 -3.32 -28.97
C VAL A 177 14.93 -3.08 -27.46
N ARG A 178 15.66 -2.07 -26.98
CA ARG A 178 15.64 -1.68 -25.57
C ARG A 178 14.30 -1.04 -25.21
N GLN A 179 13.86 -1.23 -23.97
CA GLN A 179 12.68 -0.54 -23.45
C GLN A 179 12.95 0.97 -23.27
N PRO A 180 11.92 1.83 -23.27
CA PRO A 180 12.08 3.27 -23.09
C PRO A 180 12.77 3.64 -21.76
N ASN A 181 13.62 4.67 -21.80
CA ASN A 181 14.29 5.26 -20.63
C ASN A 181 15.21 4.29 -19.84
N GLN A 182 15.84 3.34 -20.53
CA GLN A 182 16.80 2.37 -19.98
C GLN A 182 18.18 2.46 -20.64
#